data_AF-A0A173TQJ9-F1
#
_entry.id   AF-A0A173TQJ9-F1
#
_cell.length_a   1.000
_cell.length_b   1.000
_cell.length_c   1.000
_cell.angle_alpha   90.00
_cell.angle_beta   90.00
_cell.angle_gamma   90.00
#
_symmetry.space_group_name_H-M   'P 1'
#
loop_
_entity.id
_entity.type
_entity.pdbx_description
1 polymer ?
#
loop_
_entity_poly.entity_id
_entity_poly.type
_entity_poly.pdbx_seq_one_letter_code
_entity_poly.pdbx_strand_id
1 'polypeptide(L)'
;MKKMTAFVMALALACTNVPANLHVQTGTETVYAAQETAINSEQDLIAMQNNPKGNYYLAKDITIKGNLNLFPNYYDYDMKVQHEECFTGSLDGKGHTIKNYTGMGLFNNAKNATFKNIVMTNVTIQGKEMGAALVYQAEKCRFSNITVSGKATIGGAGIVYSAKSCDFTDCTSKVNADIKVTDALPGYFAGISWGYENSNFKNCRNKGNITLTGAWNEDTSFSVYGIAGSTKKIEKCVNTGNLTIKNTAKGDAGFGLEFEACGVAGTCYGQAKGCGNTGKISVTNQGGKTSRAEVKVCGVIGASTVNNAVKQCYNKGAVSFTGVCSGRDYEGDNYIAGVGFGSLMSECYNTGKITVNTKNGFTNVGGVSYYGTKIKNCYNTGTVSLTGKGYAGGVVGEFSDGSCNYNVGKVTAKGKYAMAGEIAGYVSGENTVSDNYYTGSGKKSGREYTSWVPYQSKAKKVSSITFGNCSKLSSKYWTYSNKHKRLILKNNKEV
;
A
#
# COMPACT_ATOMS: atom_id res chain seq x y z
N MET A 1 29.82 -47.29 -29.88
CA MET A 1 30.03 -47.00 -31.32
C MET A 1 30.24 -45.49 -31.48
N LYS A 2 31.45 -45.12 -31.95
CA LYS A 2 32.00 -43.83 -32.46
C LYS A 2 31.48 -42.52 -31.80
N LYS A 3 32.20 -41.91 -30.82
CA LYS A 3 33.37 -40.97 -30.91
C LYS A 3 33.08 -39.76 -31.83
N MET A 4 32.81 -38.54 -31.33
CA MET A 4 33.64 -37.56 -30.61
C MET A 4 34.69 -36.83 -31.49
N THR A 5 34.60 -35.49 -31.45
CA THR A 5 35.65 -34.45 -31.57
C THR A 5 35.95 -33.81 -32.93
N ALA A 6 35.99 -32.47 -32.87
CA ALA A 6 36.33 -31.46 -33.85
C ALA A 6 37.76 -31.57 -34.42
N PHE A 7 38.01 -30.88 -35.55
CA PHE A 7 39.22 -30.06 -35.73
C PHE A 7 39.08 -29.03 -36.85
N VAL A 8 39.72 -27.89 -36.63
CA VAL A 8 39.89 -26.71 -37.47
C VAL A 8 41.06 -26.93 -38.44
N MET A 9 40.97 -26.50 -39.71
CA MET A 9 42.00 -25.66 -40.35
C MET A 9 41.67 -25.33 -41.81
N ALA A 10 41.99 -24.09 -42.17
CA ALA A 10 41.89 -23.49 -43.47
C ALA A 10 42.88 -24.07 -44.48
N LEU A 11 42.54 -24.00 -45.76
CA LEU A 11 43.52 -23.75 -46.82
C LEU A 11 42.88 -22.96 -47.96
N ALA A 12 43.68 -22.09 -48.54
CA ALA A 12 43.31 -20.93 -49.32
C ALA A 12 43.45 -21.15 -50.84
N LEU A 13 42.84 -20.21 -51.59
CA LEU A 13 43.17 -19.73 -52.95
C LEU A 13 43.13 -20.72 -54.14
N ALA A 14 42.29 -20.46 -55.14
CA ALA A 14 42.64 -19.59 -56.28
C ALA A 14 41.46 -19.46 -57.30
N CYS A 15 41.27 -18.21 -57.73
CA CYS A 15 40.66 -17.61 -58.93
C CYS A 15 40.01 -18.53 -59.99
N THR A 16 38.88 -18.18 -60.62
CA THR A 16 38.78 -17.06 -61.58
C THR A 16 37.36 -16.46 -61.75
N ASN A 17 37.30 -15.12 -61.63
CA ASN A 17 36.61 -14.09 -62.44
C ASN A 17 35.26 -14.40 -63.12
N VAL A 18 34.18 -13.67 -62.79
CA VAL A 18 33.72 -12.39 -63.41
C VAL A 18 32.64 -11.75 -62.48
N PRO A 19 32.59 -10.42 -62.28
CA PRO A 19 31.78 -9.78 -61.23
C PRO A 19 30.40 -9.33 -61.72
N ALA A 20 29.35 -9.67 -60.96
CA ALA A 20 28.07 -8.95 -60.99
C ALA A 20 28.02 -8.00 -59.79
N ASN A 21 28.06 -6.72 -60.10
CA ASN A 21 28.12 -5.59 -59.20
C ASN A 21 26.79 -5.44 -58.43
N LEU A 22 26.65 -6.07 -57.26
CA LEU A 22 25.65 -5.66 -56.26
C LEU A 22 26.31 -4.72 -55.27
N HIS A 23 26.07 -3.43 -55.47
CA HIS A 23 26.31 -2.39 -54.47
C HIS A 23 25.40 -2.67 -53.26
N VAL A 24 25.92 -3.40 -52.27
CA VAL A 24 25.34 -3.40 -50.92
C VAL A 24 25.76 -2.09 -50.27
N GLN A 25 24.90 -1.08 -50.38
CA GLN A 25 24.99 0.10 -49.54
C GLN A 25 24.79 -0.35 -48.10
N THR A 26 25.85 -0.22 -47.29
CA THR A 26 25.79 -0.24 -45.84
C THR A 26 25.02 1.00 -45.37
N GLY A 27 23.69 0.89 -45.36
CA GLY A 27 22.82 1.87 -44.73
C GLY A 27 23.10 1.89 -43.23
N THR A 28 23.83 2.90 -42.77
CA THR A 28 23.80 3.31 -41.37
C THR A 28 22.36 3.72 -41.06
N GLU A 29 21.60 2.89 -40.36
CA GLU A 29 20.35 3.31 -39.72
C GLU A 29 20.71 4.37 -38.67
N THR A 30 20.72 5.63 -39.07
CA THR A 30 20.58 6.75 -38.15
C THR A 30 19.21 6.62 -37.50
N VAL A 31 19.19 6.04 -36.29
CA VAL A 31 18.05 6.14 -35.38
C VAL A 31 17.93 7.61 -35.01
N TYR A 32 17.15 8.38 -35.77
CA TYR A 32 16.76 9.72 -35.36
C TYR A 32 16.04 9.60 -34.02
N ALA A 33 16.64 10.16 -32.97
CA ALA A 33 15.93 10.32 -31.70
C ALA A 33 14.62 11.05 -31.99
N ALA A 34 13.50 10.50 -31.53
CA ALA A 34 12.20 11.12 -31.74
C ALA A 34 12.25 12.57 -31.24
N GLN A 35 11.98 13.52 -32.13
CA GLN A 35 12.09 14.94 -31.85
C GLN A 35 11.20 15.30 -30.66
N GLU A 36 11.80 15.79 -29.58
CA GLU A 36 11.07 16.22 -28.39
C GLU A 36 10.53 17.64 -28.59
N THR A 37 9.26 17.86 -28.25
CA THR A 37 8.57 19.14 -28.35
C THR A 37 8.61 19.89 -27.02
N ALA A 38 9.08 21.14 -27.05
CA ALA A 38 9.13 21.99 -25.87
C ALA A 38 7.73 22.51 -25.48
N ILE A 39 7.39 22.42 -24.20
CA ILE A 39 6.22 23.05 -23.59
C ILE A 39 6.69 24.31 -22.87
N ASN A 40 6.30 25.47 -23.41
CA ASN A 40 6.63 26.78 -22.88
C ASN A 40 5.41 27.48 -22.26
N SER A 41 4.21 26.93 -22.37
CA SER A 41 2.98 27.58 -21.94
C SER A 41 1.88 26.57 -21.65
N GLU A 42 0.80 27.03 -21.05
CA GLU A 42 -0.45 26.27 -20.94
C GLU A 42 -1.03 25.93 -22.33
N GLN A 43 -0.90 26.84 -23.30
CA GLN A 43 -1.34 26.63 -24.69
C GLN A 43 -0.56 25.51 -25.36
N ASP A 44 0.73 25.36 -25.07
CA ASP A 44 1.51 24.23 -25.57
C ASP A 44 1.04 22.90 -24.98
N LEU A 45 0.62 22.87 -23.70
CA LEU A 45 -0.02 21.69 -23.11
C LEU A 45 -1.33 21.35 -23.84
N ILE A 46 -2.16 22.35 -24.13
CA ILE A 46 -3.41 22.16 -24.89
C ILE A 46 -3.11 21.62 -26.30
N ALA A 47 -2.05 22.10 -26.94
CA ALA A 47 -1.64 21.68 -28.28
C ALA A 47 -1.22 20.19 -28.34
N MET A 48 -0.89 19.57 -27.20
CA MET A 48 -0.60 18.13 -27.14
C MET A 48 -1.77 17.26 -27.65
N GLN A 49 -3.01 17.76 -27.57
CA GLN A 49 -4.19 17.06 -28.06
C GLN A 49 -4.11 16.76 -29.58
N ASN A 50 -3.43 17.62 -30.33
CA ASN A 50 -3.24 17.44 -31.77
C ASN A 50 -2.20 16.36 -32.11
N ASN A 51 -1.36 15.97 -31.15
CA ASN A 51 -0.37 14.92 -31.32
C ASN A 51 -0.21 14.09 -30.03
N PRO A 52 -1.17 13.20 -29.71
CA PRO A 52 -1.19 12.38 -28.50
C PRO A 52 0.01 11.44 -28.34
N LYS A 53 0.72 11.15 -29.45
CA LYS A 53 1.90 10.26 -29.50
C LYS A 53 3.22 11.00 -29.32
N GLY A 54 3.19 12.34 -29.29
CA GLY A 54 4.38 13.17 -29.23
C GLY A 54 5.20 12.97 -27.95
N ASN A 55 6.50 13.29 -28.04
CA ASN A 55 7.38 13.34 -26.89
C ASN A 55 7.57 14.79 -26.49
N TYR A 56 7.26 15.12 -25.23
CA TYR A 56 7.18 16.49 -24.75
C TYR A 56 8.08 16.69 -23.54
N TYR A 57 8.59 17.91 -23.38
CA TYR A 57 9.28 18.31 -22.16
C TYR A 57 8.91 19.73 -21.75
N LEU A 58 8.88 19.99 -20.44
CA LEU A 58 8.75 21.35 -19.95
C LEU A 58 10.06 22.09 -20.19
N ALA A 59 10.01 23.24 -20.87
CA ALA A 59 11.16 24.12 -21.08
C ALA A 59 11.21 25.28 -20.07
N LYS A 60 10.11 25.47 -19.33
CA LYS A 60 9.99 26.44 -18.23
C LYS A 60 8.89 26.00 -17.27
N ASP A 61 8.79 26.69 -16.12
CA ASP A 61 7.66 26.50 -15.21
C ASP A 61 6.34 26.91 -15.89
N ILE A 62 5.32 26.09 -15.76
CA ILE A 62 4.00 26.30 -16.37
C ILE A 62 2.98 26.60 -15.27
N THR A 63 2.27 27.71 -15.37
CA THR A 63 1.15 28.04 -14.48
C THR A 63 -0.16 27.77 -15.21
N ILE A 64 -0.99 26.90 -14.63
CA ILE A 64 -2.31 26.57 -15.15
C ILE A 64 -3.34 27.57 -14.62
N LYS A 65 -4.21 28.06 -15.50
CA LYS A 65 -5.32 28.97 -15.19
C LYS A 65 -6.63 28.19 -15.19
N GLY A 66 -6.94 27.56 -14.07
CA GLY A 66 -8.22 26.88 -13.85
C GLY A 66 -8.21 25.38 -14.16
N ASN A 67 -9.33 24.89 -14.68
CA ASN A 67 -9.57 23.46 -14.88
C ASN A 67 -9.22 23.03 -16.32
N LEU A 68 -7.94 22.71 -16.52
CA LEU A 68 -7.45 22.08 -17.74
C LEU A 68 -7.63 20.56 -17.65
N ASN A 69 -8.26 19.97 -18.66
CA ASN A 69 -8.41 18.52 -18.76
C ASN A 69 -8.03 18.05 -20.17
N LEU A 70 -6.82 17.49 -20.31
CA LEU A 70 -6.29 17.03 -21.59
C LEU A 70 -6.80 15.63 -21.91
N PHE A 71 -7.13 15.39 -23.18
CA PHE A 71 -7.64 14.11 -23.69
C PHE A 71 -8.94 13.64 -23.00
N PRO A 72 -9.97 14.50 -22.85
CA PRO A 72 -11.23 14.13 -22.22
C PRO A 72 -12.00 13.10 -23.06
N ASN A 73 -12.80 12.26 -22.41
CA ASN A 73 -13.82 11.50 -23.14
C ASN A 73 -14.91 12.46 -23.59
N TYR A 74 -15.31 12.39 -24.86
CA TYR A 74 -16.47 13.12 -25.35
C TYR A 74 -17.20 12.30 -26.42
N TYR A 75 -18.50 12.56 -26.53
CA TYR A 75 -19.33 11.98 -27.57
C TYR A 75 -19.44 12.99 -28.70
N ASP A 76 -18.99 12.62 -29.90
CA ASP A 76 -19.21 13.41 -31.10
C ASP A 76 -20.63 13.15 -31.59
N TYR A 77 -21.51 14.16 -31.52
CA TYR A 77 -22.91 14.03 -31.92
C TYR A 77 -23.10 13.99 -33.43
N ASP A 78 -22.21 14.62 -34.19
CA ASP A 78 -22.28 14.66 -35.65
C ASP A 78 -21.86 13.30 -36.23
N MET A 79 -20.79 12.71 -35.68
CA MET A 79 -20.27 11.41 -36.09
C MET A 79 -20.92 10.23 -35.35
N LYS A 80 -21.61 10.49 -34.22
CA LYS A 80 -22.15 9.48 -33.30
C LYS A 80 -21.09 8.50 -32.78
N VAL A 81 -19.89 9.01 -32.50
CA VAL A 81 -18.73 8.23 -32.04
C VAL A 81 -18.35 8.67 -30.63
N GLN A 82 -18.09 7.68 -29.75
CA GLN A 82 -17.45 7.95 -28.47
C GLN A 82 -15.94 8.08 -28.69
N HIS A 83 -15.40 9.27 -28.43
CA HIS A 83 -13.96 9.51 -28.45
C HIS A 83 -13.39 9.15 -27.07
N GLU A 84 -12.45 8.19 -27.08
CA GLU A 84 -11.63 7.80 -25.93
C GLU A 84 -10.17 8.18 -26.21
N GLU A 85 -9.92 9.46 -26.48
CA GLU A 85 -8.57 9.93 -26.77
C GLU A 85 -7.67 9.68 -25.57
N CYS A 86 -6.50 9.10 -25.82
CA CYS A 86 -5.51 8.82 -24.79
C CYS A 86 -4.20 9.52 -25.15
N PHE A 87 -3.57 10.14 -24.16
CA PHE A 87 -2.16 10.44 -24.28
C PHE A 87 -1.37 9.14 -24.34
N THR A 88 -0.53 8.97 -25.36
CA THR A 88 0.27 7.74 -25.57
C THR A 88 1.77 8.02 -25.71
N GLY A 89 2.15 9.30 -25.71
CA GLY A 89 3.52 9.75 -25.82
C GLY A 89 4.25 9.85 -24.47
N SER A 90 5.14 10.84 -24.36
CA SER A 90 5.89 11.10 -23.13
C SER A 90 5.88 12.56 -22.69
N LEU A 91 5.89 12.80 -21.37
CA LEU A 91 6.07 14.11 -20.77
C LEU A 91 7.18 14.07 -19.72
N ASP A 92 8.25 14.83 -19.97
CA ASP A 92 9.37 15.04 -19.05
C ASP A 92 9.32 16.43 -18.42
N GLY A 93 9.29 16.52 -17.10
CA GLY A 93 9.33 17.80 -16.41
C GLY A 93 10.68 18.53 -16.51
N LYS A 94 11.79 17.82 -16.79
CA LYS A 94 13.16 18.37 -16.90
C LYS A 94 13.54 19.42 -15.84
N GLY A 95 13.04 19.26 -14.60
CA GLY A 95 13.33 20.16 -13.47
C GLY A 95 12.39 21.36 -13.33
N HIS A 96 11.43 21.53 -14.25
CA HIS A 96 10.41 22.57 -14.19
C HIS A 96 9.14 22.11 -13.47
N THR A 97 8.35 23.08 -13.02
CA THR A 97 7.16 22.87 -12.21
C THR A 97 5.88 23.26 -12.94
N ILE A 98 4.83 22.44 -12.80
CA ILE A 98 3.46 22.80 -13.14
C ILE A 98 2.77 23.36 -11.89
N LYS A 99 2.19 24.56 -11.96
CA LYS A 99 1.67 25.32 -10.81
C LYS A 99 0.17 25.57 -10.94
N ASN A 100 -0.52 25.62 -9.79
CA ASN A 100 -1.90 26.11 -9.65
C ASN A 100 -2.98 25.27 -10.37
N TYR A 101 -2.67 24.01 -10.72
CA TYR A 101 -3.66 23.12 -11.32
C TYR A 101 -4.86 22.93 -10.39
N THR A 102 -6.07 23.09 -10.91
CA THR A 102 -7.32 22.89 -10.17
C THR A 102 -8.29 22.04 -10.99
N GLY A 103 -8.57 20.80 -10.58
CA GLY A 103 -9.43 19.90 -11.35
C GLY A 103 -9.40 18.44 -10.89
N MET A 104 -9.74 17.51 -11.78
CA MET A 104 -9.86 16.06 -11.50
C MET A 104 -8.79 15.20 -12.18
N GLY A 105 -7.86 15.81 -12.92
CA GLY A 105 -6.73 15.18 -13.60
C GLY A 105 -6.26 16.07 -14.74
N LEU A 106 -4.99 16.49 -14.74
CA LEU A 106 -4.44 17.29 -15.85
C LEU A 106 -4.59 16.54 -17.19
N PHE A 107 -4.41 15.22 -17.15
CA PHE A 107 -4.74 14.28 -18.23
C PHE A 107 -5.95 13.46 -17.80
N ASN A 108 -7.02 13.43 -18.59
CA ASN A 108 -8.14 12.53 -18.34
C ASN A 108 -7.72 11.08 -18.55
N ASN A 109 -7.12 10.81 -19.71
CA ASN A 109 -6.79 9.45 -20.16
C ASN A 109 -5.34 9.36 -20.66
N ALA A 110 -4.63 8.34 -20.21
CA ALA A 110 -3.30 8.00 -20.71
C ALA A 110 -3.16 6.49 -20.90
N LYS A 111 -2.51 6.08 -22.00
CA LYS A 111 -2.31 4.66 -22.33
C LYS A 111 -0.92 4.42 -22.90
N ASN A 112 -0.16 3.48 -22.35
CA ASN A 112 1.24 3.23 -22.74
C ASN A 112 2.15 4.47 -22.66
N ALA A 113 1.74 5.52 -21.95
CA ALA A 113 2.46 6.77 -21.86
C ALA A 113 3.55 6.75 -20.78
N THR A 114 4.50 7.67 -20.89
CA THR A 114 5.55 7.86 -19.89
C THR A 114 5.53 9.28 -19.33
N PHE A 115 5.45 9.38 -18.00
CA PHE A 115 5.56 10.62 -17.26
C PHE A 115 6.81 10.55 -16.38
N LYS A 116 7.71 11.53 -16.50
CA LYS A 116 8.95 11.56 -15.70
C LYS A 116 9.32 12.96 -15.22
N ASN A 117 9.94 13.03 -14.05
CA ASN A 117 10.49 14.26 -13.46
C ASN A 117 9.48 15.41 -13.30
N ILE A 118 8.20 15.08 -13.12
CA ILE A 118 7.13 16.09 -13.03
C ILE A 118 7.01 16.56 -11.58
N VAL A 119 7.06 17.87 -11.38
CA VAL A 119 6.72 18.51 -10.12
C VAL A 119 5.44 19.33 -10.29
N MET A 120 4.42 19.04 -9.50
CA MET A 120 3.18 19.83 -9.43
C MET A 120 3.04 20.51 -8.05
N THR A 121 2.77 21.81 -8.05
CA THR A 121 2.63 22.60 -6.81
C THR A 121 1.35 23.42 -6.79
N ASN A 122 0.86 23.69 -5.58
CA ASN A 122 -0.41 24.37 -5.35
C ASN A 122 -1.57 23.73 -6.11
N VAL A 123 -1.61 22.39 -6.13
CA VAL A 123 -2.70 21.64 -6.74
C VAL A 123 -3.95 21.71 -5.86
N THR A 124 -5.12 21.88 -6.47
CA THR A 124 -6.41 21.68 -5.81
C THR A 124 -7.21 20.61 -6.55
N ILE A 125 -7.29 19.41 -5.98
CA ILE A 125 -8.13 18.32 -6.51
C ILE A 125 -9.57 18.56 -6.06
N GLN A 126 -10.43 18.94 -7.00
CA GLN A 126 -11.83 19.28 -6.75
C GLN A 126 -12.68 19.00 -7.99
N GLY A 127 -13.98 18.79 -7.79
CA GLY A 127 -14.91 18.49 -8.86
C GLY A 127 -16.20 17.87 -8.33
N LYS A 128 -16.95 17.21 -9.22
CA LYS A 128 -18.20 16.51 -8.87
C LYS A 128 -18.02 15.00 -8.74
N GLU A 129 -16.86 14.48 -9.11
CA GLU A 129 -16.53 13.05 -9.10
C GLU A 129 -15.27 12.80 -8.25
N MET A 130 -14.62 11.65 -8.45
CA MET A 130 -13.26 11.39 -7.96
C MET A 130 -12.24 12.19 -8.78
N GLY A 131 -11.05 12.41 -8.23
CA GLY A 131 -10.02 13.14 -8.95
C GLY A 131 -8.59 12.77 -8.59
N ALA A 132 -7.67 13.19 -9.43
CA ALA A 132 -6.25 13.17 -9.17
C ALA A 132 -5.55 14.42 -9.71
N ALA A 133 -4.28 14.62 -9.35
CA ALA A 133 -3.53 15.77 -9.84
C ALA A 133 -3.09 15.60 -11.30
N LEU A 134 -2.44 14.47 -11.63
CA LEU A 134 -1.77 14.30 -12.92
C LEU A 134 -2.62 13.55 -13.93
N VAL A 135 -3.08 12.33 -13.60
CA VAL A 135 -3.86 11.50 -14.53
C VAL A 135 -5.10 10.93 -13.86
N TYR A 136 -6.27 11.12 -14.46
CA TYR A 136 -7.51 10.51 -13.96
C TYR A 136 -7.55 9.00 -14.24
N GLN A 137 -7.32 8.59 -15.50
CA GLN A 137 -7.28 7.19 -15.94
C GLN A 137 -6.00 6.85 -16.69
N ALA A 138 -5.25 5.87 -16.18
CA ALA A 138 -4.00 5.40 -16.76
C ALA A 138 -4.05 3.90 -17.01
N GLU A 139 -3.69 3.48 -18.22
CA GLU A 139 -3.49 2.07 -18.59
C GLU A 139 -2.04 1.86 -19.08
N LYS A 140 -1.32 0.90 -18.50
CA LYS A 140 0.04 0.52 -18.94
C LYS A 140 1.04 1.70 -18.98
N CYS A 141 0.82 2.71 -18.15
CA CYS A 141 1.67 3.90 -18.09
C CYS A 141 2.82 3.73 -17.10
N ARG A 142 3.87 4.55 -17.30
CA ARG A 142 5.02 4.62 -16.40
C ARG A 142 5.10 6.00 -15.77
N PHE A 143 5.19 6.05 -14.44
CA PHE A 143 5.35 7.26 -13.66
C PHE A 143 6.65 7.17 -12.88
N SER A 144 7.59 8.09 -13.16
CA SER A 144 8.89 8.09 -12.52
C SER A 144 9.26 9.47 -11.99
N ASN A 145 9.73 9.54 -10.73
CA ASN A 145 10.16 10.80 -10.12
C ASN A 145 9.08 11.90 -10.20
N ILE A 146 7.87 11.58 -9.76
CA ILE A 146 6.73 12.50 -9.76
C ILE A 146 6.55 13.06 -8.35
N THR A 147 6.46 14.38 -8.20
CA THR A 147 6.13 15.02 -6.92
C THR A 147 4.91 15.90 -7.05
N VAL A 148 3.89 15.67 -6.22
CA VAL A 148 2.68 16.50 -6.17
C VAL A 148 2.51 17.10 -4.79
N SER A 149 2.17 18.39 -4.71
CA SER A 149 1.80 19.07 -3.47
C SER A 149 0.57 19.95 -3.66
N GLY A 150 -0.31 19.96 -2.66
CA GLY A 150 -1.60 20.62 -2.77
C GLY A 150 -2.62 20.12 -1.77
N LYS A 151 -3.89 20.23 -2.14
CA LYS A 151 -5.03 19.78 -1.34
C LYS A 151 -6.07 19.04 -2.19
N ALA A 152 -6.91 18.23 -1.55
CA ALA A 152 -8.06 17.58 -2.17
C ALA A 152 -9.31 17.77 -1.30
N THR A 153 -10.45 18.04 -1.94
CA THR A 153 -11.77 18.20 -1.29
C THR A 153 -12.79 17.14 -1.71
N ILE A 154 -12.40 16.25 -2.63
CA ILE A 154 -13.17 15.12 -3.15
C ILE A 154 -12.36 13.84 -3.01
N GLY A 155 -13.02 12.69 -3.17
CA GLY A 155 -12.33 11.40 -3.22
C GLY A 155 -11.40 11.26 -4.43
N GLY A 156 -10.57 10.20 -4.44
CA GLY A 156 -9.67 9.89 -5.54
C GLY A 156 -8.24 9.58 -5.10
N ALA A 157 -7.25 10.26 -5.68
CA ALA A 157 -5.85 10.02 -5.32
C ALA A 157 -4.92 11.23 -5.49
N GLY A 158 -3.76 11.20 -4.84
CA GLY A 158 -2.82 12.32 -4.90
C GLY A 158 -2.15 12.55 -6.27
N ILE A 159 -1.90 11.49 -7.07
CA ILE A 159 -1.19 11.62 -8.35
C ILE A 159 -1.99 11.03 -9.52
N VAL A 160 -2.41 9.77 -9.41
CA VAL A 160 -3.15 9.07 -10.47
C VAL A 160 -4.35 8.35 -9.86
N TYR A 161 -5.58 8.61 -10.30
CA TYR A 161 -6.72 7.95 -9.70
C TYR A 161 -6.78 6.47 -10.12
N SER A 162 -7.25 6.18 -11.33
CA SER A 162 -7.41 4.82 -11.86
C SER A 162 -6.15 4.39 -12.61
N ALA A 163 -5.38 3.43 -12.06
CA ALA A 163 -4.11 3.01 -12.65
C ALA A 163 -4.07 1.50 -12.93
N LYS A 164 -4.42 1.11 -14.15
CA LYS A 164 -4.47 -0.29 -14.62
C LYS A 164 -3.12 -0.71 -15.19
N SER A 165 -2.47 -1.69 -14.57
CA SER A 165 -1.17 -2.23 -15.02
C SER A 165 -0.09 -1.18 -15.18
N CYS A 166 -0.04 -0.19 -14.28
CA CYS A 166 0.92 0.91 -14.34
C CYS A 166 2.10 0.70 -13.39
N ASP A 167 3.24 1.32 -13.70
CA ASP A 167 4.43 1.29 -12.87
C ASP A 167 4.71 2.67 -12.26
N PHE A 168 4.88 2.72 -10.94
CA PHE A 168 5.22 3.91 -10.18
C PHE A 168 6.59 3.74 -9.53
N THR A 169 7.53 4.63 -9.82
CA THR A 169 8.87 4.62 -9.23
C THR A 169 9.24 6.01 -8.72
N ASP A 170 9.66 6.10 -7.45
CA ASP A 170 10.13 7.37 -6.84
C ASP A 170 9.05 8.48 -6.81
N CYS A 171 7.78 8.11 -6.77
CA CYS A 171 6.67 9.07 -6.72
C CYS A 171 6.36 9.54 -5.28
N THR A 172 6.21 10.84 -5.07
CA THR A 172 5.88 11.45 -3.78
C THR A 172 4.62 12.30 -3.87
N SER A 173 3.65 12.04 -2.99
CA SER A 173 2.50 12.93 -2.76
C SER A 173 2.62 13.64 -1.42
N LYS A 174 2.36 14.93 -1.45
CA LYS A 174 2.20 15.83 -0.29
C LYS A 174 0.80 16.45 -0.30
N VAL A 175 -0.17 15.81 -0.94
CA VAL A 175 -1.55 16.31 -1.05
C VAL A 175 -2.29 16.07 0.26
N ASN A 176 -2.74 17.14 0.91
CA ASN A 176 -3.62 17.01 2.07
C ASN A 176 -5.07 16.85 1.61
N ALA A 177 -5.73 15.77 1.98
CA ALA A 177 -7.12 15.52 1.65
C ALA A 177 -8.00 15.70 2.90
N ASP A 178 -9.00 16.57 2.80
CA ASP A 178 -10.05 16.72 3.81
C ASP A 178 -11.40 16.61 3.10
N ILE A 179 -11.95 15.39 3.14
CA ILE A 179 -13.08 14.98 2.31
C ILE A 179 -14.31 14.83 3.19
N LYS A 180 -15.35 15.59 2.84
CA LYS A 180 -16.68 15.46 3.41
C LYS A 180 -17.46 14.43 2.59
N VAL A 181 -17.63 13.26 3.19
CA VAL A 181 -18.31 12.11 2.55
C VAL A 181 -19.81 12.34 2.60
N THR A 182 -20.46 12.18 1.45
CA THR A 182 -21.90 12.32 1.22
C THR A 182 -22.35 11.24 0.25
N ASP A 183 -23.66 11.08 0.07
CA ASP A 183 -24.27 10.13 -0.88
C ASP A 183 -23.70 10.29 -2.30
N ALA A 184 -23.36 11.52 -2.71
CA ALA A 184 -22.82 11.82 -4.03
C ALA A 184 -21.29 11.69 -4.12
N LEU A 185 -20.57 11.63 -3.00
CA LEU A 185 -19.11 11.64 -2.94
C LEU A 185 -18.62 10.52 -2.02
N PRO A 186 -18.36 9.32 -2.57
CA PRO A 186 -17.93 8.19 -1.77
C PRO A 186 -16.58 8.44 -1.09
N GLY A 187 -16.41 7.86 0.11
CA GLY A 187 -15.29 8.13 1.00
C GLY A 187 -14.03 7.35 0.64
N TYR A 188 -13.45 7.59 -0.54
CA TYR A 188 -12.26 6.86 -1.01
C TYR A 188 -11.10 7.80 -1.31
N PHE A 189 -9.92 7.55 -0.74
CA PHE A 189 -8.72 8.27 -1.13
C PHE A 189 -7.42 7.48 -0.96
N ALA A 190 -6.54 7.55 -1.96
CA ALA A 190 -5.20 6.98 -1.91
C ALA A 190 -4.12 8.07 -2.04
N GLY A 191 -3.10 8.04 -1.19
CA GLY A 191 -2.05 9.07 -1.19
C GLY A 191 -1.30 9.20 -2.52
N ILE A 192 -1.08 8.11 -3.26
CA ILE A 192 -0.45 8.12 -4.59
C ILE A 192 -1.45 7.76 -5.69
N SER A 193 -2.02 6.56 -5.63
CA SER A 193 -2.93 6.07 -6.67
C SER A 193 -3.89 5.02 -6.15
N TRP A 194 -5.10 4.92 -6.68
CA TRP A 194 -5.95 3.78 -6.33
C TRP A 194 -5.28 2.47 -6.74
N GLY A 195 -4.68 2.42 -7.92
CA GLY A 195 -4.04 1.21 -8.43
C GLY A 195 -5.02 0.06 -8.67
N TYR A 196 -4.54 -0.99 -9.32
CA TYR A 196 -5.28 -2.24 -9.54
C TYR A 196 -4.31 -3.42 -9.39
N GLU A 197 -4.85 -4.64 -9.46
CA GLU A 197 -4.16 -5.91 -9.23
C GLU A 197 -2.85 -6.12 -10.00
N ASN A 198 -2.63 -5.41 -11.12
CA ASN A 198 -1.45 -5.54 -11.97
C ASN A 198 -0.46 -4.36 -11.88
N SER A 199 -0.74 -3.37 -11.03
CA SER A 199 0.09 -2.16 -10.90
C SER A 199 1.20 -2.32 -9.85
N ASN A 200 2.37 -1.74 -10.12
CA ASN A 200 3.56 -1.87 -9.28
C ASN A 200 4.00 -0.53 -8.71
N PHE A 201 4.44 -0.53 -7.45
CA PHE A 201 4.91 0.65 -6.74
C PHE A 201 6.29 0.40 -6.13
N LYS A 202 7.25 1.28 -6.42
CA LYS A 202 8.62 1.19 -5.91
C LYS A 202 9.08 2.54 -5.37
N ASN A 203 9.51 2.53 -4.12
CA ASN A 203 10.07 3.71 -3.45
C ASN A 203 9.13 4.93 -3.41
N CYS A 204 7.81 4.73 -3.43
CA CYS A 204 6.84 5.81 -3.37
C CYS A 204 6.64 6.33 -1.93
N ARG A 205 6.20 7.58 -1.78
CA ARG A 205 6.03 8.25 -0.48
C ARG A 205 4.73 9.05 -0.42
N ASN A 206 3.94 8.82 0.62
CA ASN A 206 2.91 9.79 1.00
C ASN A 206 3.32 10.55 2.25
N LYS A 207 3.17 11.87 2.17
CA LYS A 207 3.42 12.83 3.25
C LYS A 207 2.19 13.68 3.56
N GLY A 208 1.14 13.60 2.73
CA GLY A 208 -0.10 14.34 2.94
C GLY A 208 -1.00 13.66 3.97
N ASN A 209 -1.66 14.47 4.80
CA ASN A 209 -2.67 13.97 5.72
C ASN A 209 -3.99 13.74 4.96
N ILE A 210 -4.66 12.63 5.24
CA ILE A 210 -5.92 12.26 4.59
C ILE A 210 -6.98 12.07 5.68
N THR A 211 -8.05 12.84 5.60
CA THR A 211 -9.19 12.78 6.51
C THR A 211 -10.48 12.58 5.71
N LEU A 212 -11.24 11.55 6.07
CA LEU A 212 -12.57 11.28 5.57
C LEU A 212 -13.56 11.50 6.72
N THR A 213 -14.52 12.41 6.55
CA THR A 213 -15.55 12.70 7.55
C THR A 213 -16.91 12.69 6.90
N GLY A 214 -17.86 11.92 7.43
CA GLY A 214 -19.24 11.95 6.93
C GLY A 214 -20.18 11.09 7.75
N ALA A 215 -21.47 11.19 7.46
CA ALA A 215 -22.47 10.28 7.99
C ALA A 215 -22.73 9.19 6.94
N TRP A 216 -22.66 7.94 7.38
CA TRP A 216 -23.02 6.78 6.57
C TRP A 216 -24.46 6.81 6.03
N ASN A 217 -24.64 6.24 4.84
CA ASN A 217 -25.87 5.73 4.24
C ASN A 217 -25.61 4.31 3.65
N GLU A 218 -26.65 3.59 3.23
CA GLU A 218 -26.60 2.18 2.79
C GLU A 218 -25.54 1.84 1.73
N ASP A 219 -25.08 2.84 0.96
CA ASP A 219 -24.15 2.68 -0.16
C ASP A 219 -22.74 3.26 0.10
N THR A 220 -22.46 3.76 1.30
CA THR A 220 -21.19 4.47 1.57
C THR A 220 -20.18 3.61 2.33
N SER A 221 -19.05 3.25 1.70
CA SER A 221 -17.86 2.74 2.40
C SER A 221 -16.79 3.81 2.54
N PHE A 222 -15.96 3.67 3.57
CA PHE A 222 -14.85 4.59 3.83
C PHE A 222 -13.53 3.83 3.69
N SER A 223 -12.74 4.17 2.66
CA SER A 223 -11.44 3.56 2.43
C SER A 223 -10.34 4.60 2.25
N VAL A 224 -9.32 4.53 3.09
CA VAL A 224 -8.14 5.40 3.02
C VAL A 224 -6.85 4.61 2.98
N TYR A 225 -6.00 4.96 2.03
CA TYR A 225 -4.72 4.30 1.80
C TYR A 225 -3.58 5.29 1.73
N GLY A 226 -2.50 5.03 2.47
CA GLY A 226 -1.35 5.91 2.43
C GLY A 226 -0.66 5.93 1.07
N ILE A 227 -0.58 4.80 0.35
CA ILE A 227 0.03 4.75 -0.99
C ILE A 227 -0.99 4.32 -2.03
N ALA A 228 -1.55 3.10 -1.90
CA ALA A 228 -2.40 2.53 -2.92
C ALA A 228 -3.62 1.76 -2.42
N GLY A 229 -4.71 1.78 -3.18
CA GLY A 229 -5.85 0.89 -2.93
C GLY A 229 -5.51 -0.56 -3.24
N SER A 230 -4.96 -0.83 -4.42
CA SER A 230 -4.60 -2.18 -4.88
C SER A 230 -3.29 -2.21 -5.67
N THR A 231 -2.57 -3.33 -5.59
CA THR A 231 -1.27 -3.50 -6.26
C THR A 231 -0.89 -4.97 -6.49
N LYS A 232 -0.12 -5.24 -7.53
CA LYS A 232 0.62 -6.50 -7.70
C LYS A 232 1.84 -6.56 -6.78
N LYS A 233 2.67 -5.53 -6.83
CA LYS A 233 3.95 -5.46 -6.14
C LYS A 233 4.17 -4.09 -5.54
N ILE A 234 4.49 -4.04 -4.26
CA ILE A 234 4.82 -2.80 -3.55
C ILE A 234 6.11 -2.95 -2.76
N GLU A 235 7.10 -2.13 -3.11
CA GLU A 235 8.45 -2.22 -2.56
C GLU A 235 8.93 -0.89 -2.01
N LYS A 236 9.48 -0.89 -0.80
CA LYS A 236 10.13 0.27 -0.18
C LYS A 236 9.22 1.52 -0.14
N CYS A 237 7.91 1.35 -0.11
CA CYS A 237 6.97 2.46 -0.08
C CYS A 237 6.66 2.85 1.37
N VAL A 238 6.57 4.15 1.65
CA VAL A 238 6.39 4.65 3.02
C VAL A 238 5.32 5.72 3.10
N ASN A 239 4.39 5.54 4.02
CA ASN A 239 3.47 6.59 4.43
C ASN A 239 3.92 7.25 5.73
N THR A 240 3.90 8.58 5.71
CA THR A 240 4.20 9.43 6.86
C THR A 240 3.03 10.36 7.22
N GLY A 241 2.05 10.51 6.33
CA GLY A 241 0.86 11.29 6.56
C GLY A 241 -0.14 10.58 7.46
N ASN A 242 -0.90 11.33 8.25
CA ASN A 242 -1.94 10.77 9.11
C ASN A 242 -3.15 10.37 8.26
N LEU A 243 -3.73 9.21 8.56
CA LEU A 243 -4.94 8.69 7.92
C LEU A 243 -6.07 8.67 8.96
N THR A 244 -7.17 9.35 8.66
CA THR A 244 -8.29 9.50 9.59
C THR A 244 -9.61 9.21 8.91
N ILE A 245 -10.42 8.34 9.51
CA ILE A 245 -11.83 8.16 9.16
C ILE A 245 -12.67 8.53 10.38
N LYS A 246 -13.70 9.36 10.16
CA LYS A 246 -14.69 9.76 11.16
C LYS A 246 -16.09 9.57 10.58
N ASN A 247 -16.71 8.43 10.90
CA ASN A 247 -18.15 8.28 10.68
C ASN A 247 -18.93 8.95 11.81
N THR A 248 -19.78 9.90 11.45
CA THR A 248 -20.64 10.68 12.34
C THR A 248 -22.08 10.18 12.37
N ALA A 249 -22.42 9.11 11.64
CA ALA A 249 -23.75 8.54 11.66
C ALA A 249 -24.16 8.11 13.08
N LYS A 250 -25.44 8.34 13.40
CA LYS A 250 -26.05 7.98 14.69
C LYS A 250 -27.18 6.94 14.54
N GLY A 251 -27.61 6.66 13.31
CA GLY A 251 -28.72 5.75 12.97
C GLY A 251 -28.28 4.34 12.58
N ASP A 252 -29.22 3.57 12.05
CA ASP A 252 -28.99 2.21 11.55
C ASP A 252 -27.96 2.24 10.41
N ALA A 253 -26.83 1.55 10.60
CA ALA A 253 -25.99 1.19 9.47
C ALA A 253 -26.46 -0.17 8.98
N GLY A 254 -27.24 -0.19 7.90
CA GLY A 254 -27.62 -1.38 7.15
C GLY A 254 -26.45 -2.33 6.86
N PHE A 255 -26.77 -3.43 6.19
CA PHE A 255 -25.81 -4.49 5.92
C PHE A 255 -24.75 -4.01 4.91
N GLY A 256 -23.45 -4.16 5.22
CA GLY A 256 -22.37 -3.94 4.23
C GLY A 256 -21.50 -2.68 4.41
N LEU A 257 -21.55 -2.01 5.57
CA LEU A 257 -20.64 -0.89 5.85
C LEU A 257 -19.20 -1.38 6.06
N GLU A 258 -18.27 -0.94 5.23
CA GLU A 258 -16.84 -1.24 5.41
C GLU A 258 -16.01 0.01 5.76
N PHE A 259 -15.19 -0.13 6.79
CA PHE A 259 -14.14 0.83 7.14
C PHE A 259 -12.77 0.22 6.87
N GLU A 260 -12.07 0.77 5.89
CA GLU A 260 -10.73 0.32 5.52
C GLU A 260 -9.71 1.45 5.67
N ALA A 261 -8.73 1.29 6.55
CA ALA A 261 -7.64 2.24 6.72
C ALA A 261 -6.30 1.53 6.79
N CYS A 262 -5.49 1.69 5.74
CA CYS A 262 -4.19 1.02 5.65
C CYS A 262 -3.07 2.02 5.37
N GLY A 263 -2.02 1.96 6.17
CA GLY A 263 -0.92 2.92 6.05
C GLY A 263 -0.17 2.82 4.72
N VAL A 264 -0.13 1.68 4.02
CA VAL A 264 0.54 1.60 2.71
C VAL A 264 -0.43 1.17 1.62
N ALA A 265 -0.91 -0.08 1.64
CA ALA A 265 -1.83 -0.57 0.61
C ALA A 265 -3.04 -1.28 1.21
N GLY A 266 -4.20 -1.12 0.56
CA GLY A 266 -5.39 -1.92 0.84
C GLY A 266 -5.11 -3.38 0.51
N THR A 267 -5.00 -3.71 -0.77
CA THR A 267 -4.78 -5.08 -1.23
C THR A 267 -3.46 -5.24 -1.98
N CYS A 268 -2.70 -6.29 -1.66
CA CYS A 268 -1.53 -6.70 -2.44
C CYS A 268 -1.73 -8.12 -2.98
N TYR A 269 -1.67 -8.27 -4.31
CA TYR A 269 -1.88 -9.51 -5.06
C TYR A 269 -0.60 -10.30 -5.37
N GLY A 270 0.58 -9.76 -5.03
CA GLY A 270 1.87 -10.43 -5.22
C GLY A 270 2.80 -10.25 -4.02
N GLN A 271 3.65 -9.23 -4.02
CA GLN A 271 4.67 -9.07 -2.97
C GLN A 271 4.68 -7.67 -2.38
N ALA A 272 4.64 -7.61 -1.05
CA ALA A 272 4.93 -6.41 -0.26
C ALA A 272 6.29 -6.58 0.41
N LYS A 273 7.26 -5.69 0.11
CA LYS A 273 8.61 -5.78 0.66
C LYS A 273 9.18 -4.44 1.10
N GLY A 274 9.65 -4.35 2.34
CA GLY A 274 10.36 -3.15 2.79
C GLY A 274 9.45 -1.93 3.01
N CYS A 275 8.14 -2.14 3.11
CA CYS A 275 7.17 -1.05 3.20
C CYS A 275 6.95 -0.59 4.64
N GLY A 276 6.66 0.69 4.83
CA GLY A 276 6.63 1.33 6.14
C GLY A 276 5.45 2.26 6.35
N ASN A 277 4.97 2.34 7.59
CA ASN A 277 4.09 3.42 8.02
C ASN A 277 4.61 4.08 9.29
N THR A 278 4.65 5.41 9.29
CA THR A 278 4.93 6.22 10.48
C THR A 278 3.81 7.19 10.81
N GLY A 279 2.85 7.39 9.91
CA GLY A 279 1.68 8.23 10.13
C GLY A 279 0.69 7.58 11.11
N LYS A 280 -0.02 8.40 11.88
CA LYS A 280 -1.11 7.91 12.75
C LYS A 280 -2.30 7.48 11.89
N ILE A 281 -2.88 6.32 12.21
CA ILE A 281 -4.10 5.80 11.60
C ILE A 281 -5.19 5.79 12.67
N SER A 282 -6.30 6.49 12.41
CA SER A 282 -7.38 6.67 13.37
C SER A 282 -8.74 6.49 12.71
N VAL A 283 -9.46 5.44 13.10
CA VAL A 283 -10.82 5.18 12.63
C VAL A 283 -11.79 5.34 13.80
N THR A 284 -12.83 6.15 13.61
CA THR A 284 -13.91 6.31 14.59
C THR A 284 -15.25 6.05 13.92
N ASN A 285 -16.01 5.13 14.50
CA ASN A 285 -17.38 4.86 14.10
C ASN A 285 -18.35 5.21 15.24
N GLN A 286 -19.03 6.37 15.13
CA GLN A 286 -20.02 6.80 16.14
C GLN A 286 -21.37 6.07 16.03
N GLY A 287 -21.57 5.22 15.01
CA GLY A 287 -22.82 4.54 14.61
C GLY A 287 -23.78 4.07 15.71
N GLY A 288 -25.06 3.93 15.35
CA GLY A 288 -26.14 3.42 16.20
C GLY A 288 -26.05 1.92 16.52
N LYS A 289 -26.93 1.42 17.41
CA LYS A 289 -26.87 0.07 18.02
C LYS A 289 -26.90 -1.12 17.04
N THR A 290 -27.33 -0.92 15.80
CA THR A 290 -27.55 -1.96 14.79
C THR A 290 -26.48 -1.98 13.69
N SER A 291 -25.49 -1.08 13.72
CA SER A 291 -24.52 -0.95 12.63
C SER A 291 -23.72 -2.24 12.41
N ARG A 292 -23.91 -2.87 11.24
CA ARG A 292 -23.12 -4.05 10.83
C ARG A 292 -21.89 -3.60 10.05
N ALA A 293 -20.95 -2.96 10.74
CA ALA A 293 -19.72 -2.48 10.12
C ALA A 293 -18.60 -3.51 10.23
N GLU A 294 -17.99 -3.84 9.10
CA GLU A 294 -16.70 -4.54 9.04
C GLU A 294 -15.58 -3.50 9.16
N VAL A 295 -14.60 -3.78 10.02
CA VAL A 295 -13.52 -2.84 10.32
C VAL A 295 -12.18 -3.47 10.03
N LYS A 296 -11.45 -2.86 9.09
CA LYS A 296 -10.13 -3.27 8.61
C LYS A 296 -9.14 -2.13 8.80
N VAL A 297 -8.32 -2.21 9.85
CA VAL A 297 -7.31 -1.18 10.13
C VAL A 297 -5.93 -1.77 10.29
N CYS A 298 -4.96 -1.33 9.48
CA CYS A 298 -3.59 -1.80 9.62
C CYS A 298 -2.53 -0.74 9.32
N GLY A 299 -1.33 -0.93 9.87
CA GLY A 299 -0.21 -0.05 9.58
C GLY A 299 0.31 -0.14 8.14
N VAL A 300 0.27 -1.29 7.47
CA VAL A 300 0.95 -1.46 6.17
C VAL A 300 0.04 -2.07 5.10
N ILE A 301 -0.38 -3.34 5.23
CA ILE A 301 -1.11 -4.07 4.16
C ILE A 301 -2.45 -4.65 4.67
N GLY A 302 -3.56 -4.22 4.07
CA GLY A 302 -4.94 -4.54 4.49
C GLY A 302 -5.53 -5.83 3.94
N ALA A 303 -4.94 -6.44 2.92
CA ALA A 303 -5.34 -7.75 2.41
C ALA A 303 -4.22 -8.32 1.56
N SER A 304 -4.06 -9.63 1.63
CA SER A 304 -3.03 -10.37 0.92
C SER A 304 -3.64 -11.65 0.40
N THR A 305 -3.76 -11.79 -0.92
CA THR A 305 -4.27 -13.01 -1.54
C THR A 305 -3.26 -14.17 -1.43
N VAL A 306 -3.74 -15.39 -1.69
CA VAL A 306 -3.04 -16.66 -1.43
C VAL A 306 -1.63 -16.65 -2.05
N ASN A 307 -0.62 -17.02 -1.24
CA ASN A 307 0.83 -17.08 -1.56
C ASN A 307 1.63 -15.75 -1.50
N ASN A 308 1.01 -14.64 -1.13
CA ASN A 308 1.70 -13.36 -1.04
C ASN A 308 2.47 -13.22 0.27
N ALA A 309 3.75 -12.89 0.15
CA ALA A 309 4.63 -12.73 1.28
C ALA A 309 4.81 -11.26 1.64
N VAL A 310 4.40 -10.87 2.85
CA VAL A 310 4.70 -9.56 3.44
C VAL A 310 6.05 -9.69 4.13
N LYS A 311 7.08 -9.05 3.56
CA LYS A 311 8.46 -9.20 4.02
C LYS A 311 9.05 -7.87 4.42
N GLN A 312 9.78 -7.83 5.52
CA GLN A 312 10.61 -6.66 5.83
C GLN A 312 9.77 -5.37 5.96
N CYS A 313 8.50 -5.49 6.35
CA CYS A 313 7.61 -4.34 6.53
C CYS A 313 7.60 -3.85 7.98
N TYR A 314 7.28 -2.59 8.20
CA TYR A 314 7.26 -2.03 9.54
C TYR A 314 6.15 -1.01 9.78
N ASN A 315 5.72 -0.93 11.03
CA ASN A 315 4.85 0.14 11.50
C ASN A 315 5.44 0.81 12.74
N LYS A 316 5.50 2.14 12.70
CA LYS A 316 5.85 3.02 13.82
C LYS A 316 4.70 3.96 14.19
N GLY A 317 3.74 4.14 13.29
CA GLY A 317 2.56 4.98 13.52
C GLY A 317 1.58 4.34 14.50
N ALA A 318 0.88 5.14 15.29
CA ALA A 318 -0.20 4.63 16.12
C ALA A 318 -1.36 4.14 15.23
N VAL A 319 -1.96 3.02 15.61
CA VAL A 319 -3.13 2.44 14.92
C VAL A 319 -4.27 2.37 15.93
N SER A 320 -5.41 2.98 15.60
CA SER A 320 -6.55 2.99 16.52
C SER A 320 -7.90 2.85 15.85
N PHE A 321 -8.78 2.10 16.52
CA PHE A 321 -10.20 2.04 16.24
C PHE A 321 -10.99 2.36 17.51
N THR A 322 -12.06 3.14 17.38
CA THR A 322 -13.03 3.36 18.46
C THR A 322 -14.43 3.45 17.90
N GLY A 323 -15.36 2.62 18.37
CA GLY A 323 -16.72 2.68 17.88
C GLY A 323 -17.55 1.41 18.02
N VAL A 324 -18.65 1.43 17.29
CA VAL A 324 -19.54 0.27 17.06
C VAL A 324 -19.03 -0.50 15.82
N CYS A 325 -19.14 -1.82 15.83
CA CYS A 325 -18.85 -2.70 14.69
C CYS A 325 -19.83 -3.88 14.64
N SER A 326 -19.68 -4.81 13.70
CA SER A 326 -20.63 -5.91 13.53
C SER A 326 -20.78 -6.77 14.79
N GLY A 327 -22.02 -6.99 15.20
CA GLY A 327 -22.37 -7.70 16.44
C GLY A 327 -22.51 -9.22 16.31
N ARG A 328 -21.93 -9.88 15.30
CA ARG A 328 -21.95 -11.35 15.27
C ARG A 328 -21.17 -11.83 16.49
N ASP A 329 -21.85 -12.52 17.41
CA ASP A 329 -21.24 -13.04 18.64
C ASP A 329 -20.21 -14.17 18.36
N TYR A 330 -20.06 -14.58 17.10
CA TYR A 330 -19.14 -15.60 16.64
C TYR A 330 -18.01 -14.96 15.81
N GLU A 331 -16.80 -15.09 16.34
CA GLU A 331 -15.45 -14.88 15.77
C GLU A 331 -15.28 -13.95 14.55
N GLY A 332 -14.48 -12.90 14.75
CA GLY A 332 -13.51 -12.48 13.74
C GLY A 332 -13.80 -11.25 12.90
N ASP A 333 -15.02 -10.72 12.81
CA ASP A 333 -15.38 -9.68 11.81
C ASP A 333 -14.56 -8.37 11.80
N ASN A 334 -13.73 -8.11 12.81
CA ASN A 334 -12.93 -6.88 12.89
C ASN A 334 -11.45 -7.21 12.99
N TYR A 335 -10.68 -6.63 12.07
CA TYR A 335 -9.27 -6.93 11.85
C TYR A 335 -8.45 -5.67 12.14
N ILE A 336 -7.67 -5.71 13.23
CA ILE A 336 -6.75 -4.62 13.57
C ILE A 336 -5.34 -5.18 13.74
N ALA A 337 -4.39 -4.62 13.01
CA ALA A 337 -3.00 -5.07 13.03
C ALA A 337 -2.00 -3.90 13.02
N GLY A 338 -0.86 -4.08 13.69
CA GLY A 338 0.22 -3.11 13.57
C GLY A 338 0.86 -3.14 12.19
N VAL A 339 1.06 -4.31 11.57
CA VAL A 339 1.67 -4.39 10.22
C VAL A 339 0.65 -4.72 9.15
N GLY A 340 -0.08 -5.83 9.21
CA GLY A 340 -1.00 -6.17 8.12
C GLY A 340 -1.77 -7.46 8.28
N PHE A 341 -2.39 -7.91 7.21
CA PHE A 341 -3.35 -9.04 7.18
C PHE A 341 -2.85 -10.24 6.35
N GLY A 342 -1.53 -10.38 6.21
CA GLY A 342 -0.89 -11.44 5.43
C GLY A 342 -0.77 -12.78 6.15
N SER A 343 -1.05 -13.86 5.43
CA SER A 343 -0.86 -15.27 5.84
C SER A 343 0.57 -15.79 5.70
N LEU A 344 1.51 -14.95 5.23
CA LEU A 344 2.94 -15.27 5.10
C LEU A 344 3.75 -14.02 5.42
N MET A 345 3.94 -13.73 6.71
CA MET A 345 4.76 -12.59 7.10
C MET A 345 6.14 -13.00 7.59
N SER A 346 7.17 -12.27 7.15
CA SER A 346 8.49 -12.45 7.72
C SER A 346 9.30 -11.17 7.88
N GLU A 347 10.15 -11.14 8.90
CA GLU A 347 11.05 -9.99 9.16
C GLU A 347 10.27 -8.68 9.30
N CYS A 348 9.06 -8.73 9.86
CA CYS A 348 8.21 -7.55 10.05
C CYS A 348 8.21 -7.09 11.50
N TYR A 349 8.03 -5.79 11.73
CA TYR A 349 7.96 -5.27 13.10
C TYR A 349 6.96 -4.16 13.32
N ASN A 350 6.45 -4.09 14.55
CA ASN A 350 5.63 -2.98 15.03
C ASN A 350 6.25 -2.34 16.27
N THR A 351 6.33 -1.01 16.24
CA THR A 351 6.67 -0.17 17.40
C THR A 351 5.53 0.80 17.73
N GLY A 352 4.56 0.95 16.82
CA GLY A 352 3.40 1.82 17.01
C GLY A 352 2.44 1.30 18.07
N LYS A 353 1.83 2.22 18.83
CA LYS A 353 0.78 1.89 19.79
C LYS A 353 -0.50 1.48 19.05
N ILE A 354 -1.08 0.35 19.44
CA ILE A 354 -2.36 -0.14 18.95
C ILE A 354 -3.41 0.03 20.04
N THR A 355 -4.52 0.70 19.72
CA THR A 355 -5.61 0.95 20.69
C THR A 355 -6.96 0.73 20.05
N VAL A 356 -7.69 -0.25 20.56
CA VAL A 356 -8.99 -0.67 20.06
C VAL A 356 -10.01 -0.57 21.19
N ASN A 357 -11.06 0.22 20.97
CA ASN A 357 -12.17 0.36 21.90
C ASN A 357 -13.49 0.09 21.17
N THR A 358 -14.00 -1.13 21.27
CA THR A 358 -15.26 -1.53 20.64
C THR A 358 -16.40 -1.56 21.66
N LYS A 359 -17.60 -1.16 21.22
CA LYS A 359 -18.82 -1.24 22.03
C LYS A 359 -19.55 -2.59 21.88
N ASN A 360 -19.37 -3.23 20.73
CA ASN A 360 -19.95 -4.51 20.35
C ASN A 360 -18.97 -5.22 19.39
N GLY A 361 -19.35 -6.41 18.92
CA GLY A 361 -18.57 -7.17 17.95
C GLY A 361 -17.32 -7.84 18.50
N PHE A 362 -16.89 -8.89 17.81
CA PHE A 362 -15.67 -9.60 18.12
C PHE A 362 -14.51 -8.99 17.33
N THR A 363 -13.40 -8.71 17.98
CA THR A 363 -12.25 -8.05 17.34
C THR A 363 -10.94 -8.79 17.56
N ASN A 364 -10.22 -9.04 16.48
CA ASN A 364 -8.88 -9.60 16.50
C ASN A 364 -7.84 -8.48 16.37
N VAL A 365 -6.99 -8.35 17.38
CA VAL A 365 -5.97 -7.30 17.48
C VAL A 365 -4.60 -7.93 17.64
N GLY A 366 -3.67 -7.62 16.74
CA GLY A 366 -2.29 -8.09 16.86
C GLY A 366 -1.25 -6.99 16.66
N GLY A 367 -0.16 -7.06 17.42
CA GLY A 367 0.97 -6.17 17.23
C GLY A 367 1.56 -6.23 15.83
N VAL A 368 1.60 -7.42 15.20
CA VAL A 368 2.07 -7.59 13.83
C VAL A 368 0.90 -7.92 12.89
N SER A 369 0.13 -8.97 13.18
CA SER A 369 -0.98 -9.41 12.34
C SER A 369 -2.23 -9.69 13.17
N TYR A 370 -3.42 -9.46 12.64
CA TYR A 370 -4.66 -9.82 13.36
C TYR A 370 -4.85 -11.35 13.38
N TYR A 371 -4.57 -12.01 12.25
CA TYR A 371 -4.61 -13.46 12.06
C TYR A 371 -3.31 -13.90 11.39
N GLY A 372 -2.76 -15.05 11.78
CA GLY A 372 -1.46 -15.49 11.29
C GLY A 372 -1.38 -16.98 11.03
N THR A 373 -1.07 -17.33 9.79
CA THR A 373 -0.41 -18.59 9.43
C THR A 373 1.03 -18.26 9.02
N LYS A 374 1.97 -19.18 9.26
CA LYS A 374 3.40 -19.08 8.90
C LYS A 374 4.08 -17.73 9.22
N ILE A 375 3.71 -17.06 10.32
CA ILE A 375 4.34 -15.79 10.73
C ILE A 375 5.71 -16.07 11.33
N LYS A 376 6.78 -15.52 10.75
CA LYS A 376 8.17 -15.85 11.12
C LYS A 376 9.09 -14.68 11.29
N ASN A 377 9.93 -14.72 12.32
CA ASN A 377 10.94 -13.68 12.55
C ASN A 377 10.33 -12.27 12.63
N CYS A 378 9.18 -12.12 13.26
CA CYS A 378 8.50 -10.85 13.43
C CYS A 378 8.55 -10.42 14.90
N TYR A 379 8.42 -9.12 15.17
CA TYR A 379 8.34 -8.67 16.55
C TYR A 379 7.46 -7.45 16.79
N ASN A 380 7.01 -7.34 18.03
CA ASN A 380 6.27 -6.19 18.52
C ASN A 380 6.93 -5.59 19.76
N THR A 381 7.01 -4.27 19.77
CA THR A 381 7.43 -3.47 20.93
C THR A 381 6.38 -2.43 21.32
N GLY A 382 5.42 -2.16 20.42
CA GLY A 382 4.31 -1.26 20.68
C GLY A 382 3.32 -1.85 21.68
N THR A 383 2.61 -1.00 22.41
CA THR A 383 1.51 -1.47 23.27
C THR A 383 0.34 -1.94 22.42
N VAL A 384 -0.29 -3.05 22.81
CA VAL A 384 -1.51 -3.58 22.19
C VAL A 384 -2.62 -3.59 23.22
N SER A 385 -3.67 -2.79 23.00
CA SER A 385 -4.80 -2.67 23.93
C SER A 385 -6.14 -2.88 23.24
N LEU A 386 -6.96 -3.75 23.82
CA LEU A 386 -8.36 -4.01 23.45
C LEU A 386 -9.28 -3.73 24.64
N THR A 387 -10.29 -2.89 24.44
CA THR A 387 -11.47 -2.77 25.30
C THR A 387 -12.68 -3.19 24.48
N GLY A 388 -13.37 -4.26 24.88
CA GLY A 388 -14.46 -4.86 24.08
C GLY A 388 -14.47 -6.38 24.19
N LYS A 389 -15.05 -7.08 23.21
CA LYS A 389 -14.96 -8.54 23.06
C LYS A 389 -13.88 -8.87 22.02
N GLY A 390 -13.05 -9.88 22.26
CA GLY A 390 -12.05 -10.27 21.26
C GLY A 390 -10.73 -10.81 21.78
N TYR A 391 -9.77 -10.93 20.86
CA TYR A 391 -8.43 -11.45 21.11
C TYR A 391 -7.39 -10.34 20.88
N ALA A 392 -6.52 -10.12 21.87
CA ALA A 392 -5.38 -9.20 21.79
C ALA A 392 -4.07 -9.98 21.96
N GLY A 393 -3.25 -10.00 20.90
CA GLY A 393 -1.95 -10.64 20.92
C GLY A 393 -0.80 -9.66 20.72
N GLY A 394 0.27 -9.86 21.47
CA GLY A 394 1.49 -9.06 21.30
C GLY A 394 2.07 -9.20 19.89
N VAL A 395 2.04 -10.40 19.30
CA VAL A 395 2.44 -10.61 17.90
C VAL A 395 1.21 -10.79 17.01
N VAL A 396 0.33 -11.73 17.34
CA VAL A 396 -0.82 -12.09 16.49
C VAL A 396 -2.11 -12.15 17.30
N GLY A 397 -3.21 -11.56 16.82
CA GLY A 397 -4.51 -11.67 17.48
C GLY A 397 -4.96 -13.14 17.60
N GLU A 398 -5.07 -13.82 16.46
CA GLU A 398 -5.34 -15.24 16.34
C GLU A 398 -4.21 -15.95 15.58
N PHE A 399 -3.56 -16.92 16.22
CA PHE A 399 -2.35 -17.54 15.72
C PHE A 399 -2.58 -19.01 15.38
N SER A 400 -2.50 -19.34 14.09
CA SER A 400 -2.68 -20.70 13.58
C SER A 400 -1.35 -21.40 13.29
N ASP A 401 -0.30 -20.70 12.85
CA ASP A 401 1.04 -21.26 12.62
C ASP A 401 2.10 -20.14 12.60
N GLY A 402 3.25 -20.35 13.24
CA GLY A 402 4.39 -19.43 13.12
C GLY A 402 5.46 -19.62 14.18
N SER A 403 6.65 -19.08 13.91
CA SER A 403 7.80 -19.29 14.79
C SER A 403 8.84 -18.20 14.80
N CYS A 404 9.72 -18.23 15.80
CA CYS A 404 10.84 -17.29 15.95
C CYS A 404 10.37 -15.83 16.04
N ASN A 405 9.21 -15.58 16.64
CA ASN A 405 8.70 -14.22 16.86
C ASN A 405 8.95 -13.79 18.30
N TYR A 406 8.89 -12.47 18.57
CA TYR A 406 8.89 -12.01 19.95
C TYR A 406 8.02 -10.80 20.24
N ASN A 407 7.61 -10.66 21.50
CA ASN A 407 6.94 -9.48 22.02
C ASN A 407 7.66 -8.91 23.24
N VAL A 408 7.85 -7.59 23.25
CA VAL A 408 8.25 -6.82 24.45
C VAL A 408 7.26 -5.70 24.77
N GLY A 409 6.25 -5.49 23.92
CA GLY A 409 5.20 -4.51 24.16
C GLY A 409 4.18 -5.01 25.18
N LYS A 410 3.59 -4.09 25.93
CA LYS A 410 2.52 -4.43 26.87
C LYS A 410 1.26 -4.85 26.11
N VAL A 411 0.62 -5.95 26.53
CA VAL A 411 -0.64 -6.45 25.97
C VAL A 411 -1.74 -6.40 27.02
N THR A 412 -2.88 -5.81 26.69
CA THR A 412 -4.04 -5.72 27.60
C THR A 412 -5.35 -5.95 26.87
N ALA A 413 -6.25 -6.73 27.48
CA ALA A 413 -7.63 -6.91 27.02
C ALA A 413 -8.60 -6.71 28.20
N LYS A 414 -9.66 -5.92 28.00
CA LYS A 414 -10.69 -5.66 29.01
C LYS A 414 -12.08 -5.78 28.41
N GLY A 415 -12.93 -6.62 29.02
CA GLY A 415 -14.32 -6.82 28.61
C GLY A 415 -14.76 -8.27 28.73
N LYS A 416 -16.05 -8.52 28.54
CA LYS A 416 -16.60 -9.88 28.53
C LYS A 416 -16.01 -10.63 27.31
N TYR A 417 -15.39 -11.79 27.54
CA TYR A 417 -14.69 -12.57 26.50
C TYR A 417 -13.44 -11.90 25.88
N ALA A 418 -12.91 -10.84 26.49
CA ALA A 418 -11.65 -10.23 26.07
C ALA A 418 -10.47 -11.06 26.57
N MET A 419 -9.58 -11.48 25.68
CA MET A 419 -8.41 -12.30 26.04
C MET A 419 -7.12 -11.65 25.56
N ALA A 420 -6.10 -11.63 26.42
CA ALA A 420 -4.79 -11.09 26.11
C ALA A 420 -3.73 -12.18 26.22
N GLY A 421 -2.84 -12.25 25.24
CA GLY A 421 -1.62 -13.05 25.34
C GLY A 421 -0.41 -12.32 24.77
N GLU A 422 0.73 -12.56 25.42
CA GLU A 422 1.99 -11.90 25.09
C GLU A 422 2.47 -12.24 23.68
N ILE A 423 2.16 -13.43 23.15
CA ILE A 423 2.39 -13.80 21.75
C ILE A 423 1.07 -13.75 20.97
N ALA A 424 0.06 -14.48 21.47
CA ALA A 424 -1.20 -14.68 20.77
C ALA A 424 -2.40 -14.34 21.64
N GLY A 425 -3.42 -13.65 21.11
CA GLY A 425 -4.69 -13.53 21.82
C GLY A 425 -5.39 -14.89 21.91
N TYR A 426 -5.42 -15.62 20.79
CA TYR A 426 -5.93 -16.98 20.67
C TYR A 426 -5.02 -17.83 19.79
N VAL A 427 -4.85 -19.11 20.13
CA VAL A 427 -4.13 -20.10 19.32
C VAL A 427 -5.13 -21.10 18.76
N SER A 428 -5.37 -21.06 17.45
CA SER A 428 -6.40 -21.84 16.74
C SER A 428 -5.89 -23.07 16.00
N GLY A 429 -4.58 -23.19 15.76
CA GLY A 429 -3.97 -24.34 15.08
C GLY A 429 -3.30 -25.33 16.03
N GLU A 430 -3.38 -26.61 15.70
CA GLU A 430 -2.70 -27.67 16.44
C GLU A 430 -1.17 -27.60 16.20
N ASN A 431 -0.37 -27.50 17.27
CA ASN A 431 1.06 -27.86 17.26
C ASN A 431 2.07 -27.04 16.43
N THR A 432 1.70 -25.91 15.84
CA THR A 432 2.52 -25.17 14.85
C THR A 432 3.15 -23.88 15.40
N VAL A 433 2.61 -23.31 16.47
CA VAL A 433 3.11 -22.08 17.09
C VAL A 433 4.30 -22.40 18.01
N SER A 434 5.51 -22.06 17.59
CA SER A 434 6.74 -22.51 18.28
C SER A 434 7.89 -21.51 18.29
N ASP A 435 8.87 -21.72 19.18
CA ASP A 435 10.09 -20.91 19.26
C ASP A 435 9.85 -19.39 19.38
N ASN A 436 8.77 -19.01 20.07
CA ASN A 436 8.40 -17.60 20.29
C ASN A 436 8.84 -17.12 21.67
N TYR A 437 9.11 -15.82 21.83
CA TYR A 437 9.67 -15.26 23.06
C TYR A 437 8.94 -14.01 23.54
N TYR A 438 8.82 -13.81 24.85
CA TYR A 438 8.25 -12.60 25.40
C TYR A 438 8.88 -12.21 26.73
N THR A 439 8.77 -10.92 27.07
CA THR A 439 9.30 -10.36 28.33
C THR A 439 8.20 -9.92 29.30
N GLY A 440 6.96 -9.78 28.83
CA GLY A 440 5.82 -9.38 29.65
C GLY A 440 5.45 -10.38 30.75
N SER A 441 4.67 -9.91 31.72
CA SER A 441 4.21 -10.73 32.85
C SER A 441 2.95 -11.53 32.55
N GLY A 442 2.29 -11.30 31.40
CA GLY A 442 1.10 -12.02 31.00
C GLY A 442 1.36 -13.48 30.60
N LYS A 443 0.27 -14.16 30.25
CA LYS A 443 0.34 -15.51 29.67
C LYS A 443 0.84 -15.44 28.22
N LYS A 444 1.51 -16.49 27.75
CA LYS A 444 1.93 -16.61 26.35
C LYS A 444 0.77 -16.44 25.35
N SER A 445 -0.39 -16.98 25.71
CA SER A 445 -1.63 -16.99 24.94
C SER A 445 -2.82 -16.63 25.84
N GLY A 446 -3.81 -15.93 25.29
CA GLY A 446 -5.06 -15.64 26.01
C GLY A 446 -5.96 -16.87 26.13
N ARG A 447 -6.09 -17.62 25.03
CA ARG A 447 -6.75 -18.93 24.94
C ARG A 447 -6.02 -19.83 23.95
N GLU A 448 -6.16 -21.14 24.12
CA GLU A 448 -5.68 -22.16 23.20
C GLU A 448 -6.81 -23.15 22.88
N TYR A 449 -6.85 -23.67 21.66
CA TYR A 449 -7.91 -24.57 21.17
C TYR A 449 -7.99 -25.92 21.92
N THR A 450 -6.89 -26.42 22.48
CA THR A 450 -6.82 -27.75 23.11
C THR A 450 -6.17 -27.73 24.50
N SER A 451 -6.64 -28.61 25.39
CA SER A 451 -6.10 -28.82 26.74
C SER A 451 -4.87 -29.74 26.78
N TRP A 452 -4.51 -30.39 25.67
CA TRP A 452 -3.39 -31.33 25.62
C TRP A 452 -2.04 -30.64 25.52
N VAL A 453 -1.16 -30.88 26.50
CA VAL A 453 0.17 -30.25 26.65
C VAL A 453 1.04 -30.30 25.39
N PRO A 454 1.13 -31.42 24.62
CA PRO A 454 1.95 -31.46 23.41
C PRO A 454 1.56 -30.39 22.39
N TYR A 455 0.28 -30.04 22.31
CA TYR A 455 -0.35 -29.20 21.28
C TYR A 455 -0.48 -27.72 21.65
N GLN A 456 0.01 -27.33 22.82
CA GLN A 456 0.03 -25.93 23.25
C GLN A 456 1.11 -25.12 22.51
N SER A 457 0.93 -23.80 22.47
CA SER A 457 1.95 -22.91 21.91
C SER A 457 3.28 -23.04 22.65
N LYS A 458 4.38 -23.20 21.91
CA LYS A 458 5.74 -23.28 22.47
C LYS A 458 6.34 -21.88 22.48
N ALA A 459 6.00 -21.11 23.50
CA ALA A 459 6.52 -19.76 23.73
C ALA A 459 7.18 -19.64 25.10
N LYS A 460 8.35 -19.01 25.16
CA LYS A 460 9.19 -18.89 26.36
C LYS A 460 9.22 -17.45 26.88
N LYS A 461 8.87 -17.28 28.17
CA LYS A 461 9.15 -16.05 28.89
C LYS A 461 10.65 -15.92 29.14
N VAL A 462 11.22 -14.76 28.87
CA VAL A 462 12.64 -14.47 29.09
C VAL A 462 12.80 -13.11 29.77
N SER A 463 13.91 -12.91 30.48
CA SER A 463 14.22 -11.62 31.13
C SER A 463 14.63 -10.54 30.12
N SER A 464 15.24 -10.93 29.01
CA SER A 464 15.63 -10.04 27.92
C SER A 464 15.75 -10.78 26.60
N ILE A 465 15.55 -10.06 25.49
CA ILE A 465 15.66 -10.62 24.13
C ILE A 465 17.13 -10.54 23.66
N THR A 466 17.88 -11.61 23.93
CA THR A 466 19.29 -11.79 23.56
C THR A 466 19.49 -13.17 22.91
N PHE A 467 20.60 -13.38 22.20
CA PHE A 467 20.89 -14.71 21.63
C PHE A 467 21.01 -15.82 22.69
N GLY A 468 21.52 -15.49 23.88
CA GLY A 468 21.62 -16.45 24.99
C GLY A 468 20.24 -16.88 25.52
N ASN A 469 19.32 -15.93 25.67
CA ASN A 469 17.98 -16.23 26.18
C ASN A 469 17.04 -16.79 25.10
N CYS A 470 17.28 -16.42 23.84
CA CYS A 470 16.42 -16.70 22.69
C CYS A 470 17.16 -17.51 21.62
N SER A 471 17.68 -18.69 21.98
CA SER A 471 18.59 -19.49 21.14
C SER A 471 18.04 -19.91 19.77
N LYS A 472 16.72 -19.89 19.55
CA LYS A 472 16.09 -20.20 18.26
C LYS A 472 16.02 -19.00 17.32
N LEU A 473 16.25 -17.79 17.83
CA LEU A 473 16.39 -16.59 17.00
C LEU A 473 17.77 -16.63 16.34
N SER A 474 17.80 -17.08 15.08
CA SER A 474 19.03 -17.25 14.32
C SER A 474 19.72 -15.90 14.03
N SER A 475 21.04 -15.87 14.16
CA SER A 475 21.87 -14.74 13.73
C SER A 475 21.75 -14.46 12.23
N LYS A 476 21.16 -15.35 11.42
CA LYS A 476 20.83 -15.08 10.01
C LYS A 476 19.86 -13.89 9.86
N TYR A 477 18.86 -13.80 10.73
CA TYR A 477 17.78 -12.79 10.64
C TYR A 477 17.92 -11.69 11.69
N TRP A 478 18.53 -12.01 12.82
CA TRP A 478 18.57 -11.17 14.00
C TRP A 478 19.96 -10.63 14.28
N THR A 479 20.05 -9.45 14.91
CA THR A 479 21.29 -8.86 15.43
C THR A 479 20.98 -8.11 16.72
N TYR A 480 21.91 -8.09 17.68
CA TYR A 480 21.71 -7.35 18.91
C TYR A 480 21.92 -5.85 18.70
N SER A 481 20.97 -5.04 19.14
CA SER A 481 21.07 -3.58 19.09
C SER A 481 21.48 -3.03 20.45
N ASN A 482 22.64 -2.39 20.52
CA ASN A 482 23.08 -1.66 21.71
C ASN A 482 22.21 -0.43 22.01
N LYS A 483 21.57 0.15 20.98
CA LYS A 483 20.62 1.26 21.11
C LYS A 483 19.32 0.82 21.78
N HIS A 484 18.75 -0.28 21.30
CA HIS A 484 17.44 -0.77 21.74
C HIS A 484 17.50 -1.82 22.86
N LYS A 485 18.71 -2.28 23.22
CA LYS A 485 19.00 -3.31 24.23
C LYS A 485 18.27 -4.64 24.01
N ARG A 486 18.04 -5.00 22.73
CA ARG A 486 17.36 -6.23 22.31
C ARG A 486 17.80 -6.66 20.91
N LEU A 487 17.48 -7.89 20.52
CA LEU A 487 17.62 -8.33 19.13
C LEU A 487 16.67 -7.56 18.20
N ILE A 488 17.18 -7.03 17.09
CA ILE A 488 16.41 -6.42 16.00
C ILE A 488 16.71 -7.16 14.69
N LEU A 489 15.92 -6.89 13.66
CA LEU A 489 16.09 -7.53 12.36
C LEU A 489 17.29 -6.95 11.58
N LYS A 490 18.08 -7.81 10.95
CA LYS A 490 19.26 -7.42 10.15
C LYS A 490 18.88 -6.68 8.86
N ASN A 491 17.88 -7.19 8.15
CA ASN A 491 17.48 -6.71 6.83
C ASN A 491 16.32 -5.72 6.84
N ASN A 492 15.72 -5.50 8.01
CA ASN A 492 14.66 -4.53 8.25
C ASN A 492 14.89 -3.85 9.60
N LYS A 493 15.98 -3.09 9.70
CA LYS A 493 16.42 -2.53 10.97
C LYS A 493 15.41 -1.50 11.47
N GLU A 494 15.14 -1.57 12.77
CA GLU A 494 14.55 -0.45 13.48
C GLU A 494 15.59 0.68 13.54
N VAL A 495 15.30 1.76 12.81
CA VAL A 495 16.09 3.01 12.79
C VAL A 495 15.62 3.95 13.89
#